data_AF-D2MM71-F1
#
_entry.id   AF-D2MM71-F1
#
_cell.length_a   1.000
_cell.length_b   1.000
_cell.length_c   1.000
_cell.angle_alpha   90.00
_cell.angle_beta   90.00
_cell.angle_gamma   90.00
#
_symmetry.space_group_name_H-M   'P 1'
#
loop_
_entity.id
_entity.type
_entity.pdbx_description
1 polymer ?
#
loop_
_entity_poly.entity_id
_entity_poly.type
_entity_poly.pdbx_seq_one_letter_code
_entity_poly.pdbx_strand_id
1 'polypeptide(L)'
;MYLRTADYTNQKACGIYELRNEKGHLFYKIFVDDEELKLYLNKNKKKNCEKMKPVFIVEEYKEYANTQVRKLTFAEVQKYMSKR
;
A
#
# COMPACT_ATOMS: atom_id res chain seq x y z
N MET A 1 9.81 -3.43 -2.83
CA MET A 1 9.13 -3.16 -4.10
C MET A 1 7.76 -2.53 -3.89
N TYR A 2 6.89 -3.11 -3.05
CA TYR A 2 5.52 -2.64 -2.82
C TYR A 2 5.36 -1.16 -2.47
N LEU A 3 6.16 -0.64 -1.54
CA LEU A 3 6.06 0.77 -1.14
C LEU A 3 6.38 1.73 -2.29
N ARG A 4 7.51 1.51 -2.99
CA ARG A 4 7.87 2.31 -4.17
C ARG A 4 6.80 2.31 -5.26
N THR A 5 6.13 1.17 -5.47
CA THR A 5 5.03 1.06 -6.43
C THR A 5 3.81 1.86 -5.98
N ALA A 6 3.47 1.80 -4.69
CA ALA A 6 2.40 2.61 -4.11
C ALA A 6 2.74 4.10 -4.19
N ASP A 7 3.97 4.49 -3.86
CA ASP A 7 4.46 5.85 -3.93
C ASP A 7 4.31 6.40 -5.35
N TYR A 8 4.79 5.64 -6.34
CA TYR A 8 4.70 6.01 -7.75
C TYR A 8 3.25 6.10 -8.25
N THR A 9 2.39 5.17 -7.83
CA THR A 9 0.98 5.15 -8.26
C THR A 9 0.21 6.34 -7.69
N ASN A 10 0.53 6.77 -6.47
CA ASN A 10 -0.15 7.87 -5.78
C ASN A 10 0.59 9.22 -5.88
N GLN A 11 1.79 9.24 -6.48
CA GLN A 11 2.68 10.40 -6.58
C GLN A 11 2.94 11.08 -5.22
N LYS A 12 3.03 10.28 -4.16
CA LYS A 12 3.17 10.71 -2.76
C LYS A 12 4.00 9.71 -1.98
N ALA A 13 4.67 10.16 -0.93
CA ALA A 13 5.31 9.26 0.02
C ALA A 13 4.25 8.54 0.85
N CYS A 14 4.00 7.27 0.53
CA CYS A 14 3.06 6.43 1.26
C CYS A 14 3.74 5.87 2.53
N GLY A 15 2.92 5.55 3.52
CA GLY A 15 3.37 4.96 4.78
C GLY A 15 2.99 3.49 4.91
N ILE A 16 3.87 2.68 5.50
CA ILE A 16 3.53 1.34 5.98
C ILE A 16 3.02 1.47 7.41
N TYR A 17 1.79 1.02 7.64
CA TYR A 17 1.15 1.04 8.95
C TYR A 17 1.06 -0.37 9.52
N GLU A 18 1.30 -0.46 10.81
CA GLU A 18 1.09 -1.67 11.59
C GLU A 18 -0.34 -1.67 12.13
N LEU A 19 -1.07 -2.75 11.83
CA LEU A 19 -2.43 -2.98 12.26
C LEU A 19 -2.49 -4.23 13.12
N ARG A 20 -3.35 -4.22 14.13
CA ARG A 20 -3.63 -5.37 14.99
C ARG A 20 -5.11 -5.72 14.90
N ASN A 21 -5.44 -7.00 14.89
CA ASN A 21 -6.84 -7.44 15.05
C ASN A 21 -7.17 -7.76 16.51
N GLU A 22 -8.45 -8.00 16.79
CA GLU A 22 -8.93 -8.38 18.13
C GLU A 22 -8.26 -9.65 18.70
N LYS A 23 -7.72 -10.52 17.84
CA LYS A 23 -6.99 -11.74 18.23
C LYS A 23 -5.49 -11.52 18.45
N GLY A 24 -5.02 -10.27 18.36
CA GLY A 24 -3.61 -9.91 18.52
C GLY A 24 -2.72 -10.15 17.30
N HIS A 25 -3.26 -10.64 16.18
CA HIS A 25 -2.48 -10.82 14.96
C HIS A 25 -2.10 -9.47 14.37
N LEU A 26 -0.84 -9.34 13.97
CA LEU A 26 -0.28 -8.16 13.31
C LEU A 26 -0.40 -8.27 11.80
N PHE A 27 -0.69 -7.14 11.16
CA PHE A 27 -0.76 -6.97 9.72
C PHE A 27 -0.07 -5.67 9.33
N TYR A 28 0.55 -5.65 8.17
CA TYR A 28 1.13 -4.44 7.60
C TYR A 28 0.37 -4.05 6.35
N LYS A 29 0.04 -2.77 6.23
CA LYS A 29 -0.66 -2.24 5.06
C LYS A 29 -0.11 -0.87 4.70
N ILE A 30 0.00 -0.63 3.39
CA ILE A 30 0.40 0.66 2.85
C ILE A 30 -0.84 1.54 2.70
N PHE A 31 -0.73 2.79 3.17
CA PHE A 31 -1.71 3.85 2.99
C PHE A 31 -1.01 5.11 2.47
N VAL A 32 -1.73 5.91 1.69
CA VAL A 32 -1.25 7.19 1.15
C VAL A 32 -1.11 8.22 2.26
N ASP A 33 -2.07 8.26 3.18
CA ASP A 33 -2.10 9.19 4.29
C ASP A 33 -2.97 8.65 5.45
N ASP A 34 -3.00 9.42 6.54
CA ASP A 34 -3.78 9.10 7.74
C ASP A 34 -5.30 9.15 7.49
N GLU A 35 -5.78 9.86 6.47
CA GLU A 35 -7.20 9.90 6.11
C GLU A 35 -7.64 8.58 5.48
N GLU A 36 -6.84 8.03 4.56
CA GLU A 36 -7.07 6.72 3.97
C GLU A 36 -7.04 5.61 5.03
N LEU A 37 -6.11 5.68 5.99
CA LEU A 37 -6.08 4.79 7.15
C LEU A 37 -7.39 4.86 7.94
N LYS A 38 -7.87 6.06 8.28
CA LYS A 38 -9.12 6.24 9.05
C LYS A 38 -10.33 5.68 8.30
N LEU A 39 -10.43 5.94 6.99
CA LEU A 39 -11.49 5.38 6.15
C LEU A 39 -11.45 3.84 6.12
N TYR A 40 -10.24 3.27 6.07
CA TYR A 40 -10.07 1.82 6.13
C TYR A 40 -10.50 1.23 7.47
N LEU A 41 -10.08 1.82 8.59
CA LEU A 41 -10.45 1.37 9.93
C LEU A 41 -11.96 1.46 10.17
N ASN A 42 -12.61 2.53 9.70
CA ASN A 42 -14.07 2.69 9.77
C ASN A 42 -14.81 1.55 9.04
N LYS A 43 -14.28 1.09 7.90
CA LYS A 43 -14.83 -0.06 7.16
C LYS A 43 -14.47 -1.41 7.78
N ASN A 44 -13.39 -1.48 8.57
CA ASN A 44 -12.83 -2.72 9.13
C ASN A 44 -12.77 -2.68 10.66
N LYS A 45 -13.94 -2.66 11.32
CA LYS A 45 -14.08 -2.46 12.77
C LYS A 45 -13.26 -3.39 13.68
N LYS A 46 -12.87 -4.57 13.18
CA LYS A 46 -12.07 -5.57 13.92
C LYS A 46 -10.56 -5.35 13.81
N LYS A 47 -10.14 -4.25 13.18
CA LYS A 47 -8.74 -3.87 13.01
C LYS A 47 -8.49 -2.54 13.71
N ASN A 48 -7.33 -2.41 14.32
CA ASN A 48 -6.88 -1.21 15.00
C ASN A 48 -5.46 -0.86 14.53
N CYS A 49 -5.10 0.42 14.52
CA CYS A 49 -3.74 0.90 14.36
C CYS A 49 -3.31 1.59 15.66
N GLU A 50 -2.52 0.93 16.50
CA GLU A 50 -2.21 1.44 17.84
C GLU A 50 -1.43 2.76 17.81
N LYS A 51 -0.48 2.89 16.88
CA LYS A 51 0.38 4.07 16.76
C LYS A 51 -0.27 5.22 16.00
N MET A 52 -1.34 4.94 15.22
CA MET A 52 -1.97 5.89 14.28
C MET A 52 -0.96 6.66 13.41
N LYS A 53 0.20 6.05 13.15
CA LYS A 53 1.33 6.59 12.41
C LYS A 53 2.01 5.47 11.65
N PRO A 54 2.64 5.75 10.51
CA PRO A 54 3.38 4.74 9.79
C PRO A 54 4.58 4.27 10.63
N VAL A 55 4.82 2.95 10.64
CA VAL A 55 6.06 2.37 11.17
C VAL A 55 7.23 2.60 10.23
N PHE A 56 6.95 2.89 8.96
CA PHE A 56 7.94 3.23 7.96
C PHE A 56 7.33 4.14 6.89
N ILE A 57 8.02 5.22 6.56
CA ILE A 57 7.69 6.15 5.47
C ILE A 57 8.99 6.74 4.95
N VAL A 58 9.04 7.04 3.65
CA VAL A 58 10.15 7.80 3.04
C VAL A 58 9.83 9.28 3.21
N GLU A 59 10.81 10.11 3.55
CA GLU A 59 10.57 11.54 3.85
C GLU A 59 9.90 12.28 2.70
N GLU A 60 10.36 12.05 1.47
CA GLU A 60 9.82 12.69 0.27
C GLU A 60 9.63 11.69 -0.87
N TYR A 61 8.60 11.95 -1.69
CA TYR A 61 8.38 11.20 -2.92
C TYR A 61 9.55 11.42 -3.88
N LYS A 62 10.10 10.32 -4.39
CA LYS A 62 11.21 10.34 -5.35
C LYS A 62 10.89 9.49 -6.56
N GLU A 63 10.99 10.10 -7.73
CA GLU A 63 10.96 9.37 -9.00
C GLU A 63 12.33 8.80 -9.34
N TYR A 64 12.35 7.54 -9.75
CA TYR A 64 13.56 6.87 -10.20
C TYR A 64 13.52 6.77 -11.72
N ALA A 65 14.61 7.18 -12.37
CA ALA A 65 14.76 7.04 -13.81
C ALA A 65 14.51 5.60 -14.25
N ASN A 66 13.85 5.44 -15.40
CA ASN A 66 13.48 4.13 -15.98
C ASN A 66 12.45 3.32 -15.18
N THR A 67 11.72 3.92 -14.22
CA THR A 67 10.62 3.24 -13.54
C THR A 67 9.47 2.97 -14.52
N GLN A 68 9.09 1.70 -14.65
CA GLN A 68 7.95 1.28 -15.48
C GLN A 68 6.90 0.59 -14.60
N VAL A 69 6.00 1.38 -14.02
CA VAL A 69 4.83 0.88 -13.29
C VAL A 69 3.59 1.25 -14.10
N ARG A 70 2.99 0.26 -14.75
CA ARG A 70 1.76 0.43 -15.53
C ARG A 70 0.84 -0.76 -15.36
N LYS A 71 -0.45 -0.55 -15.62
CA LYS A 71 -1.40 -1.65 -15.75
C LYS A 71 -1.05 -2.49 -16.97
N LEU A 72 -1.15 -3.81 -16.83
CA LEU A 72 -1.05 -4.73 -17.96
C LEU A 72 -2.24 -4.52 -18.88
N THR A 73 -1.98 -4.61 -20.18
CA THR A 73 -3.02 -4.65 -21.20
C THR A 73 -3.77 -5.98 -21.13
N PHE A 74 -4.99 -6.03 -21.68
CA PHE A 74 -5.79 -7.24 -21.71
C PHE A 74 -5.05 -8.42 -22.34
N ALA A 75 -4.34 -8.20 -23.46
CA ALA A 75 -3.55 -9.23 -24.14
C ALA A 75 -2.40 -9.75 -23.26
N GLU A 76 -1.71 -8.87 -22.54
CA GLU A 76 -0.65 -9.25 -21.60
C GLU A 76 -1.20 -10.07 -20.43
N VAL A 77 -2.39 -9.71 -19.92
CA VAL A 77 -3.08 -10.47 -18.87
C VAL A 77 -3.42 -11.88 -19.37
N GLN A 78 -4.02 -12.02 -20.55
CA GLN A 78 -4.36 -13.33 -21.12
C GLN A 78 -3.11 -14.21 -21.28
N LYS A 79 -2.01 -13.64 -21.80
CA LYS A 79 -0.72 -14.32 -21.95
C LYS A 79 -0.10 -14.72 -20.60
N TYR A 80 -0.29 -13.92 -19.55
CA TYR A 80 0.17 -14.28 -18.21
C TYR A 80 -0.65 -15.43 -17.63
N MET A 81 -1.98 -15.37 -17.77
CA MET A 81 -2.88 -16.41 -17.24
C MET A 81 -2.70 -17.76 -17.94
N SER A 82 -2.31 -17.79 -19.21
CA SER A 82 -2.06 -19.05 -19.93
C SER A 82 -0.77 -19.77 -19.56
N LYS A 83 0.12 -19.12 -18.79
CA LYS A 83 1.37 -19.71 -18.28
C LYS A 83 1.24 -20.31 -16.88
N ARG A 84 0.02 -20.31 -16.34
CA ARG A 84 -0.30 -20.78 -14.99
C ARG A 84 -0.89 -22.18 -15.05
#